data_AF-A0A926EKX1-F1
#
_entry.id   AF-A0A926EKX1-F1
#
_cell.length_a   1.000
_cell.length_b   1.000
_cell.length_c   1.000
_cell.angle_alpha   90.00
_cell.angle_beta   90.00
_cell.angle_gamma   90.00
#
_symmetry.space_group_name_H-M   'P 1'
#
loop_
_entity.id
_entity.type
_entity.pdbx_description
1 polymer ?
#
loop_
_entity_poly.entity_id
_entity_poly.type
_entity_poly.pdbx_seq_one_letter_code
_entity_poly.pdbx_strand_id
1 'polypeptide(L)'
;MTKEQCEDILVMLKACYPNFKLELNSKESRYWVASLIDLEFEKAFIATQQLTKTSKWAPSIAEIRAVYTELLLPDLVDAEQAWGIVVQAINKHGGIYSTDAAMNELPRQVQEAVKWIGGIKAISQAEKPDVLRGQFIRTMEAVNKRVTKELSLGPKLGNQIDQIRLETKQQEALLALDTKQGIPQIEYGPITDDSRIDYNIRQCGMLRDVYARTQQKLNKGDLS
;
A
#
# COMPACT_ATOMS: atom_id res chain seq x y z
N MET A 1 -0.36 -11.33 22.69
CA MET A 1 -0.46 -12.51 23.58
C MET A 1 0.93 -13.04 23.96
N THR A 2 1.03 -13.98 24.90
CA THR A 2 2.29 -14.69 25.21
C THR A 2 2.54 -15.87 24.24
N LYS A 3 3.75 -16.44 24.27
CA LYS A 3 4.06 -17.63 23.44
C LYS A 3 3.20 -18.84 23.84
N GLU A 4 3.07 -19.08 25.13
CA GLU A 4 2.26 -20.17 25.71
C GLU A 4 0.78 -20.04 25.27
N GLN A 5 0.21 -18.84 25.37
CA GLN A 5 -1.14 -18.55 24.87
C GLN A 5 -1.30 -18.83 23.37
N CYS A 6 -0.27 -18.57 22.58
CA CYS A 6 -0.31 -18.88 21.16
C CYS A 6 -0.19 -20.39 20.90
N GLU A 7 0.55 -21.12 21.74
CA GLU A 7 0.62 -22.58 21.68
C GLU A 7 -0.73 -23.23 22.02
N ASP A 8 -1.51 -22.66 22.96
CA ASP A 8 -2.87 -23.13 23.25
C ASP A 8 -3.78 -23.09 22.01
N ILE A 9 -3.67 -22.04 21.19
CA ILE A 9 -4.38 -21.94 19.91
C ILE A 9 -3.96 -23.06 18.96
N LEU A 10 -2.65 -23.35 18.86
CA LEU A 10 -2.14 -24.41 18.00
C LEU A 10 -2.55 -25.81 18.48
N VAL A 11 -2.57 -26.02 19.80
CA VAL A 11 -3.07 -27.25 20.43
C VAL A 11 -4.55 -27.44 20.11
N MET A 12 -5.36 -26.38 20.20
CA MET A 12 -6.77 -26.43 19.83
C MET A 12 -6.95 -26.80 18.35
N LEU A 13 -6.19 -26.18 17.44
CA LEU A 13 -6.26 -26.51 16.01
C LEU A 13 -5.90 -27.98 15.75
N LYS A 14 -4.87 -28.50 16.41
CA LYS A 14 -4.45 -29.89 16.29
C LYS A 14 -5.50 -30.86 16.83
N ALA A 15 -6.19 -30.50 17.91
CA ALA A 15 -7.26 -31.29 18.50
C ALA A 15 -8.52 -31.31 17.61
N CYS A 16 -8.89 -30.18 17.00
CA CYS A 16 -10.06 -30.07 16.15
C CYS A 16 -9.84 -30.62 14.73
N TYR A 17 -8.60 -30.61 14.23
CA TYR A 17 -8.27 -31.00 12.86
C TYR A 17 -7.20 -32.10 12.81
N PRO A 18 -7.58 -33.39 12.68
CA PRO A 18 -6.63 -34.51 12.68
C PRO A 18 -5.56 -34.44 11.59
N ASN A 19 -5.86 -33.77 10.47
CA ASN A 19 -4.93 -33.59 9.34
C ASN A 19 -3.99 -32.40 9.52
N PHE A 20 -4.14 -31.60 10.59
CA PHE A 20 -3.27 -30.48 10.89
C PHE A 20 -1.96 -30.98 11.51
N LYS A 21 -1.01 -31.36 10.64
CA LYS A 21 0.29 -31.93 11.02
C LYS A 21 1.32 -30.86 11.36
N LEU A 22 1.04 -30.03 12.36
CA LEU A 22 2.01 -29.08 12.90
C LEU A 22 2.71 -29.69 14.13
N GLU A 23 4.04 -29.65 14.15
CA GLU A 23 4.84 -30.01 15.31
C GLU A 23 5.06 -28.79 16.21
N LEU A 24 4.75 -28.93 17.51
CA LEU A 24 5.02 -27.89 18.50
C LEU A 24 6.53 -27.75 18.70
N ASN A 25 7.01 -26.54 19.00
CA ASN A 25 8.43 -26.17 19.10
C ASN A 25 9.27 -26.28 17.81
N SER A 26 8.66 -26.64 16.69
CA SER A 26 9.32 -26.67 15.38
C SER A 26 9.62 -25.26 14.84
N LYS A 27 10.38 -25.18 13.74
CA LYS A 27 10.54 -23.91 13.02
C LYS A 27 9.20 -23.40 12.49
N GLU A 28 8.30 -24.30 12.07
CA GLU A 28 6.97 -23.98 11.56
C GLU A 28 6.09 -23.36 12.63
N SER A 29 6.07 -23.93 13.85
CA SER A 29 5.30 -23.37 14.96
C SER A 29 5.81 -21.98 15.35
N ARG A 30 7.11 -21.70 15.22
CA ARG A 30 7.66 -20.35 15.46
C ARG A 30 7.10 -19.31 14.48
N TYR A 31 6.86 -19.67 13.21
CA TYR A 31 6.23 -18.76 12.25
C TYR A 31 4.76 -18.50 12.58
N TRP A 32 4.04 -19.53 13.02
CA TRP A 32 2.68 -19.36 13.53
C TRP A 32 2.63 -18.41 14.72
N VAL A 33 3.50 -18.64 15.71
CA VAL A 33 3.62 -17.77 16.89
C VAL A 33 3.94 -16.35 16.44
N ALA A 34 4.97 -16.15 15.61
CA ALA A 34 5.34 -14.82 15.13
C ALA A 34 4.20 -14.08 14.38
N SER A 35 3.28 -14.84 13.76
CA SER A 35 2.17 -14.30 12.97
C SER A 35 0.90 -14.02 13.78
N LEU A 36 0.81 -14.49 15.03
CA LEU A 36 -0.37 -14.31 15.89
C LEU A 36 -0.03 -13.60 17.21
N ILE A 37 1.26 -13.49 17.57
CA ILE A 37 1.72 -12.94 18.86
C ILE A 37 1.25 -11.50 19.12
N ASP A 38 1.03 -10.72 18.06
CA ASP A 38 0.54 -9.34 18.12
C ASP A 38 -0.94 -9.23 18.48
N LEU A 39 -1.70 -10.33 18.36
CA LEU A 39 -3.13 -10.35 18.65
C LEU A 39 -3.40 -10.45 20.17
N GLU A 40 -4.57 -9.98 20.57
CA GLU A 40 -5.10 -10.16 21.93
C GLU A 40 -5.61 -11.59 22.11
N PHE A 41 -5.21 -12.27 23.19
CA PHE A 41 -5.45 -13.70 23.37
C PHE A 41 -6.94 -14.07 23.36
N GLU A 42 -7.76 -13.40 24.15
CA GLU A 42 -9.18 -13.73 24.31
C GLU A 42 -9.91 -13.69 22.95
N LYS A 43 -9.71 -12.61 22.21
CA LYS A 43 -10.33 -12.41 20.89
C LYS A 43 -9.78 -13.38 19.84
N ALA A 44 -8.47 -13.65 19.85
CA ALA A 44 -7.86 -14.62 18.92
C ALA A 44 -8.34 -16.06 19.19
N PHE A 45 -8.53 -16.41 20.47
CA PHE A 45 -9.05 -17.70 20.88
C PHE A 45 -10.51 -17.87 20.43
N ILE A 46 -11.36 -16.85 20.64
CA ILE A 46 -12.74 -16.83 20.14
C ILE A 46 -12.79 -16.94 18.61
N ALA A 47 -11.99 -16.15 17.89
CA ALA A 47 -11.92 -16.21 16.42
C ALA A 47 -11.56 -17.61 15.94
N THR A 48 -10.58 -18.25 16.59
CA THR A 48 -10.18 -19.61 16.24
C THR A 48 -11.27 -20.63 16.59
N GLN A 49 -11.97 -20.49 17.71
CA GLN A 49 -13.12 -21.34 18.05
C GLN A 49 -14.30 -21.19 17.08
N GLN A 50 -14.53 -19.97 16.58
CA GLN A 50 -15.54 -19.76 15.55
C GLN A 50 -15.19 -20.57 14.30
N LEU A 51 -13.93 -20.50 13.85
CA LEU A 51 -13.45 -21.26 12.70
C LEU A 51 -13.51 -22.77 12.90
N THR A 52 -13.26 -23.29 14.10
CA THR A 52 -13.41 -24.73 14.37
C THR A 52 -14.85 -25.22 14.28
N LYS A 53 -15.83 -24.32 14.42
CA LYS A 53 -17.26 -24.63 14.31
C LYS A 53 -17.83 -24.41 12.91
N THR A 54 -17.25 -23.50 12.12
CA THR A 54 -17.77 -23.10 10.81
C THR A 54 -16.97 -23.65 9.63
N SER A 55 -15.69 -23.99 9.83
CA SER A 55 -14.83 -24.52 8.76
C SER A 55 -14.73 -26.04 8.83
N LYS A 56 -14.80 -26.67 7.65
CA LYS A 56 -14.53 -28.11 7.49
C LYS A 56 -13.04 -28.43 7.52
N TRP A 57 -12.19 -27.47 7.18
CA TRP A 57 -10.74 -27.65 7.05
C TRP A 57 -9.98 -26.79 8.05
N ALA A 58 -8.77 -27.22 8.38
CA ALA A 58 -7.91 -26.47 9.30
C ALA A 58 -7.69 -25.05 8.75
N PRO A 59 -8.03 -24.00 9.52
CA PRO A 59 -7.91 -22.63 9.06
C PRO A 59 -6.44 -22.24 8.90
N SER A 60 -6.22 -21.35 7.96
CA SER A 60 -4.97 -20.63 7.77
C SER A 60 -4.82 -19.48 8.77
N ILE A 61 -3.59 -18.99 8.92
CA ILE A 61 -3.29 -17.78 9.71
C ILE A 61 -4.11 -16.59 9.22
N ALA A 62 -4.30 -16.47 7.89
CA ALA A 62 -5.07 -15.38 7.30
C ALA A 62 -6.56 -15.43 7.69
N GLU A 63 -7.16 -16.61 7.72
CA GLU A 63 -8.56 -16.79 8.14
C GLU A 63 -8.76 -16.45 9.63
N ILE A 64 -7.83 -16.86 10.49
CA ILE A 64 -7.86 -16.50 11.92
C ILE A 64 -7.79 -14.99 12.09
N ARG A 65 -6.88 -14.32 11.36
CA ARG A 65 -6.75 -12.86 11.41
C ARG A 65 -7.97 -12.15 10.84
N ALA A 66 -8.59 -12.68 9.79
CA ALA A 66 -9.82 -12.12 9.23
C ALA A 66 -10.97 -12.15 10.24
N VAL A 67 -11.25 -13.31 10.85
CA VAL A 67 -12.30 -13.44 11.87
C VAL A 67 -11.97 -12.60 13.11
N TYR A 68 -10.70 -12.58 13.53
CA TYR A 68 -10.26 -11.70 14.63
C TYR A 68 -10.56 -10.22 14.33
N THR A 69 -10.26 -9.76 13.12
CA THR A 69 -10.53 -8.39 12.69
C THR A 69 -12.03 -8.11 12.60
N GLU A 70 -12.84 -9.06 12.15
CA GLU A 70 -14.30 -8.94 12.16
C GLU A 70 -14.84 -8.75 13.58
N LEU A 71 -14.30 -9.47 14.57
CA LEU A 71 -14.68 -9.29 15.99
C LEU A 71 -14.32 -7.90 16.53
N LEU A 72 -13.31 -7.24 15.96
CA LEU A 72 -12.92 -5.87 16.30
C LEU A 72 -13.73 -4.80 15.58
N LEU A 73 -14.55 -5.19 14.60
CA LEU A 73 -15.34 -4.31 13.74
C LEU A 73 -16.84 -4.53 13.96
N PRO A 74 -17.39 -4.32 15.18
CA PRO A 74 -18.83 -4.44 15.41
C PRO A 74 -19.65 -3.48 14.55
N ASP A 75 -19.04 -2.41 14.04
CA ASP A 75 -19.69 -1.32 13.29
C ASP A 75 -19.38 -1.34 11.78
N LEU A 76 -18.86 -2.44 11.21
CA LEU A 76 -18.72 -2.52 9.76
C LEU A 76 -20.13 -2.60 9.15
N VAL A 77 -20.55 -1.51 8.51
CA VAL A 77 -21.90 -1.45 7.95
C VAL A 77 -21.93 -2.37 6.74
N ASP A 78 -22.84 -3.34 6.79
CA ASP A 78 -23.12 -4.23 5.65
C ASP A 78 -23.49 -3.40 4.41
N ALA A 79 -23.10 -3.87 3.22
CA ALA A 79 -23.24 -3.08 1.99
C ALA A 79 -24.70 -2.72 1.68
N GLU A 80 -25.64 -3.60 2.02
CA GLU A 80 -27.07 -3.35 1.81
C GLU A 80 -27.65 -2.40 2.85
N GLN A 81 -27.24 -2.57 4.12
CA GLN A 81 -27.60 -1.63 5.17
C GLN A 81 -27.04 -0.23 4.87
N ALA A 82 -25.80 -0.12 4.39
CA ALA A 82 -25.17 1.12 4.00
C ALA A 82 -25.97 1.84 2.90
N TRP A 83 -26.46 1.11 1.91
CA TRP A 83 -27.32 1.68 0.87
C TRP A 83 -28.61 2.25 1.46
N GLY A 84 -29.25 1.52 2.38
CA GLY A 84 -30.43 1.99 3.10
C GLY A 84 -30.18 3.31 3.84
N ILE A 85 -29.05 3.42 4.55
CA ILE A 85 -28.65 4.64 5.27
C ILE A 85 -28.45 5.81 4.29
N VAL A 86 -27.81 5.57 3.14
CA VAL A 86 -27.62 6.60 2.10
C VAL A 86 -28.95 7.11 1.57
N VAL A 87 -29.87 6.20 1.21
CA VAL A 87 -31.20 6.58 0.70
C VAL A 87 -31.99 7.35 1.76
N GLN A 88 -31.95 6.94 3.02
CA GLN A 88 -32.60 7.66 4.11
C GLN A 88 -32.05 9.08 4.29
N ALA A 89 -30.72 9.24 4.29
CA ALA A 89 -30.08 10.54 4.40
C ALA A 89 -30.45 11.46 3.23
N ILE A 90 -30.48 10.93 2.01
CA ILE A 90 -30.92 11.66 0.81
C ILE A 90 -32.37 12.14 0.96
N ASN A 91 -33.28 11.25 1.34
CA ASN A 91 -34.69 11.58 1.51
C ASN A 91 -34.92 12.63 2.60
N LYS A 92 -34.16 12.54 3.70
CA LYS A 92 -34.27 13.46 4.84
C LYS A 92 -33.80 14.89 4.51
N HIS A 93 -32.73 15.03 3.75
CA HIS A 93 -32.12 16.34 3.44
C HIS A 93 -32.51 16.87 2.05
N GLY A 94 -33.45 16.24 1.35
CA GLY A 94 -33.89 16.70 0.03
C GLY A 94 -32.87 16.43 -1.09
N GLY A 95 -31.99 15.46 -0.90
CA GLY A 95 -31.05 14.95 -1.90
C GLY A 95 -30.13 16.02 -2.49
N ILE A 96 -30.43 16.44 -3.72
CA ILE A 96 -29.57 17.36 -4.47
C ILE A 96 -29.48 18.77 -3.86
N TYR A 97 -30.51 19.20 -3.15
CA TYR A 97 -30.57 20.54 -2.58
C TYR A 97 -29.71 20.69 -1.32
N SER A 98 -29.27 19.58 -0.71
CA SER A 98 -28.42 19.61 0.49
C SER A 98 -27.50 18.38 0.55
N THR A 99 -26.65 18.24 -0.48
CA THR A 99 -25.70 17.13 -0.59
C THR A 99 -24.74 17.04 0.60
N ASP A 100 -24.30 18.18 1.13
CA ASP A 100 -23.35 18.22 2.25
C ASP A 100 -24.01 17.78 3.56
N ALA A 101 -25.26 18.18 3.80
CA ALA A 101 -26.02 17.75 4.96
C ALA A 101 -26.28 16.24 4.94
N ALA A 102 -26.70 15.71 3.78
CA ALA A 102 -26.86 14.27 3.58
C ALA A 102 -25.55 13.51 3.80
N MET A 103 -24.43 14.03 3.26
CA MET A 103 -23.13 13.38 3.37
C MET A 103 -22.59 13.36 4.81
N ASN A 104 -22.76 14.46 5.55
CA ASN A 104 -22.27 14.59 6.92
C ASN A 104 -23.00 13.67 7.93
N GLU A 105 -24.23 13.25 7.62
CA GLU A 105 -24.98 12.29 8.44
C GLU A 105 -24.48 10.84 8.26
N LEU A 106 -23.77 10.54 7.17
CA LEU A 106 -23.31 9.18 6.88
C LEU A 106 -22.09 8.80 7.72
N PRO A 107 -21.95 7.52 8.12
CA PRO A 107 -20.71 7.01 8.68
C PRO A 107 -19.53 7.20 7.72
N ARG A 108 -18.33 7.44 8.26
CA ARG A 108 -17.11 7.75 7.46
C ARG A 108 -16.85 6.75 6.32
N GLN A 109 -17.01 5.45 6.60
CA GLN A 109 -16.84 4.38 5.60
C GLN A 109 -17.85 4.49 4.44
N VAL A 110 -19.10 4.81 4.76
CA VAL A 110 -20.18 4.99 3.77
C VAL A 110 -19.93 6.26 2.95
N GLN A 111 -19.45 7.33 3.58
CA GLN A 111 -19.05 8.55 2.87
C GLN A 111 -17.97 8.26 1.81
N GLU A 112 -16.97 7.43 2.14
CA GLU A 112 -15.93 7.07 1.19
C GLU A 112 -16.51 6.33 -0.03
N ALA A 113 -17.38 5.33 0.20
CA ALA A 113 -18.05 4.61 -0.88
C ALA A 113 -18.92 5.54 -1.75
N VAL A 114 -19.67 6.46 -1.13
CA VAL A 114 -20.47 7.47 -1.83
C VAL A 114 -19.57 8.39 -2.69
N LYS A 115 -18.40 8.80 -2.21
CA LYS A 115 -17.45 9.63 -2.99
C LYS A 115 -16.97 8.91 -4.24
N TRP A 116 -16.66 7.61 -4.15
CA TRP A 116 -16.13 6.85 -5.29
C TRP A 116 -17.14 6.67 -6.42
N ILE A 117 -18.45 6.67 -6.12
CA ILE A 117 -19.51 6.60 -7.13
C ILE A 117 -20.02 7.98 -7.60
N GLY A 118 -19.31 9.06 -7.27
CA GLY A 118 -19.64 10.41 -7.74
C GLY A 118 -20.46 11.28 -6.77
N GLY A 119 -20.65 10.83 -5.53
CA GLY A 119 -21.27 11.61 -4.46
C GLY A 119 -22.81 11.57 -4.43
N ILE A 120 -23.40 12.26 -3.45
CA ILE A 120 -24.85 12.30 -3.24
C ILE A 120 -25.62 12.83 -4.46
N LYS A 121 -25.02 13.79 -5.20
CA LYS A 121 -25.63 14.34 -6.41
C LYS A 121 -25.81 13.29 -7.50
N ALA A 122 -24.77 12.50 -7.76
CA ALA A 122 -24.83 11.42 -8.75
C ALA A 122 -25.90 10.38 -8.37
N ILE A 123 -26.03 10.08 -7.07
CA ILE A 123 -27.05 9.16 -6.55
C ILE A 123 -28.46 9.71 -6.71
N SER A 124 -28.66 10.98 -6.36
CA SER A 124 -29.99 11.61 -6.38
C SER A 124 -30.53 11.80 -7.81
N GLN A 125 -29.65 11.92 -8.81
CA GLN A 125 -30.02 12.16 -10.21
C GLN A 125 -29.95 10.89 -11.08
N ALA A 126 -29.76 9.72 -10.48
CA ALA A 126 -29.52 8.50 -11.23
C ALA A 126 -30.78 8.08 -12.02
N GLU A 127 -30.67 8.01 -13.35
CA GLU A 127 -31.74 7.52 -14.22
C GLU A 127 -32.04 6.02 -14.00
N LYS A 128 -31.04 5.26 -13.55
CA LYS A 128 -31.15 3.82 -13.26
C LYS A 128 -30.69 3.53 -11.83
N PRO A 129 -31.55 3.77 -10.81
CA PRO A 129 -31.19 3.60 -9.40
C PRO A 129 -30.69 2.19 -9.06
N ASP A 130 -31.26 1.14 -9.66
CA ASP A 130 -30.85 -0.25 -9.41
C ASP A 130 -29.43 -0.56 -9.88
N VAL A 131 -29.02 0.02 -11.02
CA VAL A 131 -27.64 -0.13 -11.52
C VAL A 131 -26.66 0.57 -10.57
N LEU A 132 -27.03 1.77 -10.12
CA LEU A 132 -26.19 2.53 -9.20
C LEU A 132 -26.09 1.86 -7.82
N ARG A 133 -27.19 1.27 -7.32
CA ARG A 133 -27.18 0.44 -6.11
C ARG A 133 -26.18 -0.71 -6.25
N GLY A 134 -26.20 -1.43 -7.37
CA GLY A 134 -25.23 -2.51 -7.62
C GLY A 134 -23.77 -2.02 -7.67
N GLN A 135 -23.52 -0.83 -8.24
CA GLN A 135 -22.19 -0.21 -8.24
C GLN A 135 -21.76 0.27 -6.84
N PHE A 136 -22.71 0.79 -6.06
CA PHE A 136 -22.48 1.19 -4.68
C PHE A 136 -22.12 -0.02 -3.82
N ILE A 137 -22.90 -1.11 -3.89
CA ILE A 137 -22.64 -2.33 -3.11
C ILE A 137 -21.22 -2.85 -3.37
N ARG A 138 -20.81 -2.95 -4.63
CA ARG A 138 -19.44 -3.36 -5.00
C ARG A 138 -18.38 -2.43 -4.42
N THR A 139 -18.63 -1.12 -4.47
CA THR A 139 -17.73 -0.10 -3.92
C THR A 139 -17.63 -0.23 -2.40
N MET A 140 -18.77 -0.39 -1.71
CA MET A 140 -18.84 -0.53 -0.26
C MET A 140 -18.13 -1.80 0.21
N GLU A 141 -18.32 -2.93 -0.50
CA GLU A 141 -17.57 -4.15 -0.26
C GLU A 141 -16.05 -3.96 -0.45
N ALA A 142 -15.63 -3.18 -1.45
CA ALA A 142 -14.21 -2.87 -1.66
C ALA A 142 -13.64 -2.01 -0.53
N VAL A 143 -14.38 -1.02 -0.04
CA VAL A 143 -14.02 -0.21 1.13
C VAL A 143 -13.91 -1.09 2.38
N ASN A 144 -14.91 -1.95 2.63
CA ASN A 144 -14.89 -2.90 3.74
C ASN A 144 -13.71 -3.87 3.66
N LYS A 145 -13.41 -4.41 2.47
CA LYS A 145 -12.22 -5.24 2.22
C LYS A 145 -10.92 -4.49 2.49
N ARG A 146 -10.85 -3.19 2.20
CA ARG A 146 -9.66 -2.39 2.47
C ARG A 146 -9.47 -2.19 3.97
N VAL A 147 -10.52 -1.80 4.69
CA VAL A 147 -10.49 -1.60 6.15
C VAL A 147 -10.11 -2.89 6.87
N THR A 148 -10.78 -4.00 6.53
CA THR A 148 -10.47 -5.32 7.11
C THR A 148 -9.05 -5.76 6.78
N LYS A 149 -8.58 -5.57 5.54
CA LYS A 149 -7.20 -5.89 5.17
C LYS A 149 -6.19 -5.08 5.99
N GLU A 150 -6.34 -3.76 6.07
CA GLU A 150 -5.43 -2.89 6.81
C GLU A 150 -5.34 -3.29 8.29
N LEU A 151 -6.48 -3.59 8.92
CA LEU A 151 -6.52 -4.06 10.31
C LEU A 151 -5.94 -5.48 10.48
N SER A 152 -6.18 -6.37 9.52
CA SER A 152 -5.68 -7.75 9.57
C SER A 152 -4.14 -7.80 9.51
N LEU A 153 -3.48 -6.85 8.86
CA LEU A 153 -2.01 -6.81 8.79
C LEU A 153 -1.35 -6.51 10.14
N GLY A 154 -2.08 -5.89 11.06
CA GLY A 154 -1.54 -5.40 12.33
C GLY A 154 -0.66 -4.15 12.15
N PRO A 155 -0.48 -3.36 13.23
CA PRO A 155 0.16 -2.05 13.14
C PRO A 155 1.64 -2.13 12.71
N LYS A 156 2.36 -3.15 13.17
CA LYS A 156 3.80 -3.30 12.90
C LYS A 156 4.08 -3.55 11.42
N LEU A 157 3.43 -4.54 10.83
CA LEU A 157 3.64 -4.90 9.42
C LEU A 157 3.06 -3.83 8.49
N GLY A 158 1.91 -3.25 8.84
CA GLY A 158 1.33 -2.12 8.12
C GLY A 158 2.31 -0.95 8.00
N ASN A 159 2.91 -0.51 9.12
CA ASN A 159 3.90 0.56 9.14
C ASN A 159 5.13 0.26 8.29
N GLN A 160 5.63 -0.99 8.33
CA GLN A 160 6.77 -1.41 7.49
C GLN A 160 6.43 -1.34 6.00
N ILE A 161 5.24 -1.79 5.60
CA ILE A 161 4.78 -1.71 4.22
C ILE A 161 4.67 -0.25 3.78
N ASP A 162 4.13 0.63 4.63
CA ASP A 162 3.98 2.04 4.29
C ASP A 162 5.31 2.79 4.19
N GLN A 163 6.30 2.44 5.00
CA GLN A 163 7.69 2.92 4.87
C GLN A 163 8.28 2.54 3.50
N ILE A 164 8.18 1.26 3.13
CA ILE A 164 8.68 0.78 1.83
C ILE A 164 7.99 1.53 0.68
N ARG A 165 6.67 1.73 0.75
CA ARG A 165 5.93 2.48 -0.26
C ARG A 165 6.37 3.94 -0.36
N LEU A 166 6.64 4.59 0.77
CA LEU A 166 7.11 5.97 0.81
C LEU A 166 8.50 6.09 0.17
N GLU A 167 9.42 5.21 0.55
CA GLU A 167 10.77 5.14 -0.01
C GLU A 167 10.73 4.94 -1.54
N THR A 168 9.88 4.02 -2.01
CA THR A 168 9.68 3.77 -3.44
C THR A 168 9.20 5.02 -4.18
N LYS A 169 8.19 5.72 -3.63
CA LYS A 169 7.69 6.98 -4.23
C LYS A 169 8.76 8.08 -4.26
N GLN A 170 9.57 8.18 -3.22
CA GLN A 170 10.67 9.15 -3.16
C GLN A 170 11.73 8.85 -4.22
N GLN A 171 12.07 7.57 -4.40
CA GLN A 171 13.00 7.14 -5.44
C GLN A 171 12.47 7.45 -6.84
N GLU A 172 11.19 7.16 -7.12
CA GLU A 172 10.54 7.50 -8.40
C GLU A 172 10.54 9.01 -8.66
N ALA A 173 10.23 9.82 -7.64
CA ALA A 173 10.26 11.27 -7.75
C ALA A 173 11.67 11.81 -8.02
N LEU A 174 12.69 11.24 -7.38
CA LEU A 174 14.09 11.60 -7.61
C LEU A 174 14.52 11.26 -9.05
N LEU A 175 14.18 10.07 -9.54
CA LEU A 175 14.44 9.65 -10.92
C LEU A 175 13.77 10.58 -11.94
N ALA A 176 12.53 11.01 -11.67
CA ALA A 176 11.79 11.92 -12.53
C ALA A 176 12.40 13.34 -12.56
N LEU A 177 13.07 13.77 -11.50
CA LEU A 177 13.82 15.03 -11.46
C LEU A 177 15.13 14.94 -12.25
N ASP A 178 15.90 13.86 -12.10
CA ASP A 178 17.12 13.62 -12.88
C ASP A 178 16.84 13.54 -14.39
N THR A 179 15.71 12.95 -14.78
CA THR A 179 15.29 12.89 -16.19
C THR A 179 14.94 14.27 -16.76
N LYS A 180 14.45 15.20 -15.93
CA LYS A 180 14.16 16.60 -16.32
C LYS A 180 15.39 17.51 -16.27
N GLN A 181 16.40 17.16 -15.47
CA GLN A 181 17.69 17.84 -15.38
C GLN A 181 18.77 17.20 -16.26
N GLY A 182 18.38 16.45 -17.31
CA GLY A 182 19.31 16.02 -18.33
C GLY A 182 20.13 17.22 -18.82
N ILE A 183 21.46 17.08 -18.75
CA ILE A 183 22.47 18.10 -19.12
C ILE A 183 21.94 18.93 -20.29
N PRO A 184 21.74 20.26 -20.15
CA PRO A 184 21.27 21.07 -21.26
C PRO A 184 22.21 20.82 -22.43
N GLN A 185 21.66 20.36 -23.55
CA GLN A 185 22.41 20.23 -24.79
C GLN A 185 22.97 21.63 -25.08
N ILE A 186 24.29 21.79 -24.90
CA ILE A 186 24.95 23.03 -25.28
C ILE A 186 24.92 23.02 -26.81
N GLU A 187 23.92 23.68 -27.39
CA GLU A 187 23.98 24.06 -28.80
C GLU A 187 25.10 25.09 -28.93
N TYR A 188 26.27 24.64 -29.37
CA TYR A 188 27.28 25.54 -29.87
C TYR A 188 26.64 26.32 -31.02
N GLY A 189 26.61 27.65 -30.92
CA GLY A 189 26.22 28.51 -32.03
C GLY A 189 27.06 28.20 -33.28
N PRO A 190 26.62 28.61 -34.48
CA PRO A 190 27.38 28.37 -35.70
C PRO A 190 28.83 28.78 -35.48
N ILE A 191 29.77 27.89 -35.83
CA ILE A 191 31.20 28.14 -35.77
C ILE A 191 31.45 29.32 -36.72
N THR A 192 31.38 30.53 -36.19
CA THR A 192 31.89 31.71 -36.87
C THR A 192 33.40 31.59 -36.82
N ASP A 193 34.04 31.91 -37.94
CA ASP A 193 35.50 31.98 -38.17
C ASP A 193 36.16 33.05 -37.28
N ASP A 194 35.93 32.93 -35.97
CA ASP A 194 36.45 33.79 -34.96
C ASP A 194 37.72 33.08 -34.47
N SER A 195 38.83 33.52 -35.06
CA SER A 195 40.22 33.12 -34.85
C SER A 195 40.63 32.77 -33.41
N ARG A 196 39.81 33.13 -32.40
CA ARG A 196 39.97 32.76 -30.98
C ARG A 196 39.62 31.30 -30.68
N ILE A 197 38.64 30.70 -31.35
CA ILE A 197 38.27 29.28 -31.10
C ILE A 197 39.35 28.36 -31.66
N ASP A 198 39.77 28.58 -32.90
CA ASP A 198 40.88 27.83 -33.50
C ASP A 198 42.19 28.06 -32.74
N TYR A 199 42.45 29.28 -32.28
CA TYR A 199 43.59 29.55 -31.40
C TYR A 199 43.51 28.71 -30.12
N ASN A 200 42.36 28.70 -29.43
CA ASN A 200 42.19 27.93 -28.19
C ASN A 200 42.31 26.42 -28.41
N ILE A 201 41.74 25.88 -29.49
CA ILE A 201 41.87 24.46 -29.86
C ILE A 201 43.35 24.13 -30.12
N ARG A 202 44.07 25.01 -30.81
CA ARG A 202 45.50 24.84 -31.09
C ARG A 202 46.35 24.92 -29.82
N GLN A 203 46.05 25.85 -28.90
CA GLN A 203 46.72 25.93 -27.60
C GLN A 203 46.47 24.68 -26.76
N CYS A 204 45.24 24.18 -26.70
CA CYS A 204 44.90 22.95 -25.98
C CYS A 204 45.57 21.70 -26.62
N GLY A 205 45.74 21.68 -27.94
CA GLY A 205 46.51 20.64 -28.63
C GLY A 205 48.00 20.69 -28.27
N MET A 206 48.61 21.88 -28.33
CA MET A 206 50.01 22.06 -27.96
C MET A 206 50.30 21.69 -26.51
N LEU A 207 49.41 22.04 -25.57
CA LEU A 207 49.54 21.66 -24.16
C LEU A 207 49.47 20.14 -23.96
N ARG A 208 48.58 19.45 -24.69
CA ARG A 208 48.48 17.99 -24.66
C ARG A 208 49.75 17.32 -25.18
N ASP A 209 50.30 17.83 -26.28
CA ASP A 209 51.53 17.30 -26.88
C ASP A 209 52.76 17.55 -26.01
N VAL A 210 52.87 18.75 -25.40
CA VAL A 210 53.93 19.06 -24.43
C VAL A 210 53.85 18.13 -23.24
N TYR A 211 52.66 17.93 -22.67
CA TYR A 211 52.44 17.01 -21.56
C TYR A 211 52.83 15.57 -21.90
N ALA A 212 52.38 15.08 -23.07
CA ALA A 212 52.71 13.72 -23.51
C ALA A 212 54.23 13.53 -23.72
N ARG A 213 54.92 14.53 -24.27
CA ARG A 213 56.38 14.52 -24.46
C ARG A 213 57.12 14.58 -23.12
N THR A 214 56.68 15.43 -22.18
CA THR A 214 57.28 15.47 -20.84
C THR A 214 57.11 14.15 -20.12
N GLN A 215 55.96 13.49 -20.27
CA GLN A 215 55.70 12.18 -19.66
C GLN A 215 56.54 11.07 -20.29
N GLN A 216 56.74 11.11 -21.61
CA GLN A 216 57.67 10.18 -22.27
C GLN A 216 59.13 10.40 -21.86
N LYS A 217 59.57 11.65 -21.66
CA LYS A 217 60.93 11.94 -21.19
C LYS A 217 61.13 11.53 -19.73
N LEU A 218 60.14 11.77 -18.87
CA LEU A 218 60.13 11.29 -17.49
C LEU A 218 60.21 9.76 -17.42
N ASN A 219 59.46 9.06 -18.28
CA ASN A 219 59.46 7.60 -18.31
C ASN A 219 60.74 6.97 -18.90
N LYS A 220 61.55 7.73 -19.64
CA LYS A 220 62.83 7.27 -20.21
C LYS A 220 64.06 7.60 -19.36
N GLY A 221 63.89 8.33 -18.26
CA GLY A 221 65.00 8.73 -17.37
C GLY A 221 65.89 9.85 -17.94
N ASP A 222 65.48 10.51 -19.02
CA ASP A 222 66.27 11.55 -19.71
C ASP A 222 66.11 12.96 -19.10
N LEU A 223 65.46 13.07 -17.93
CA LEU A 223 65.36 14.30 -17.14
C LEU A 223 66.14 14.11 -15.84
N SER A 224 67.47 14.15 -15.97
CA SER A 224 68.42 14.50 -14.90
C SER A 224 68.83 15.96 -15.04
#